data_AF-A0A3E2VGD9-F1
#
_entry.id   AF-A0A3E2VGD9-F1
#
_cell.length_a   1.000
_cell.length_b   1.000
_cell.length_c   1.000
_cell.angle_alpha   90.00
_cell.angle_beta   90.00
_cell.angle_gamma   90.00
#
_symmetry.space_group_name_H-M   'P 1'
#
loop_
_entity.id
_entity.type
_entity.pdbx_description
1 polymer ?
#
loop_
_entity_poly.entity_id
_entity_poly.type
_entity_poly.pdbx_seq_one_letter_code
_entity_poly.pdbx_strand_id
1 'polypeptide(L)'
;MIYNHNIITKEQKQAFVERKESRNKIFFYGIIVALLTFSLHFMLQTLTRSVLSTALPQLMMPSYFSTLSLYIIMAFILYTAYMIRYYDFLTYAEISQNKWYTLAKNGYAPHRMILVKLLMRLSEVIAYYTIGFAATLFLTMFLKYPFVVSYMLPLYICGLIDLIFLSLITMSASLFITRQKNARYVIIIGAVCIWMLRLLCGYYHLVSDRIWMSTSGNLFDLSQCSYLLYFIVMIIICVLVVVIRAKRIAQYTNFPFYERDMDMGEDVNIVVLQEDGYREVEEQYVRRQRRKGMDTLVNLAMVLLITAGVLINVFVLFVSLSSPERETNFFGVIPFVFHTESMEPQIMYNDLAFFDAIDKQEPLQVGQSILYHEDDGPQVASIKAVKGEKLSVDILKYTDDVKKGAYEKVIARDAVYGRYSGRSRWLGAIILFANTVLGRLILLLIPAFMLYYYKPILAYLKKKGFITE
;
A
#
# COMPACT_ATOMS: atom_id res chain seq x y z
N MET A 1 14.31 42.17 34.56
CA MET A 1 12.95 41.62 34.40
C MET A 1 12.57 41.71 32.93
N ILE A 2 12.98 40.73 32.12
CA ILE A 2 12.71 40.68 30.67
C ILE A 2 12.46 39.20 30.33
N TYR A 3 11.48 38.93 29.46
CA TYR A 3 10.92 37.63 29.05
C TYR A 3 9.68 37.14 29.80
N ASN A 4 8.63 37.98 29.79
CA ASN A 4 7.25 37.50 29.92
C ASN A 4 6.65 37.24 28.52
N HIS A 5 7.37 36.50 27.67
CA HIS A 5 6.83 36.00 26.41
C HIS A 5 6.38 34.57 26.63
N ASN A 6 5.10 34.30 26.38
CA ASN A 6 4.45 33.00 26.53
C ASN A 6 5.38 31.87 26.07
N ILE A 7 5.70 30.92 26.96
CA ILE A 7 6.61 29.79 26.69
C ILE A 7 6.18 29.05 25.42
N ILE A 8 4.87 28.96 25.20
CA ILE A 8 4.25 28.42 24.00
C ILE A 8 4.71 29.17 22.76
N THR A 9 4.69 30.52 22.73
CA THR A 9 5.07 31.30 21.54
C THR A 9 6.58 31.33 21.31
N LYS A 10 7.41 31.14 22.34
CA LYS A 10 8.87 31.10 22.20
C LYS A 10 9.38 29.73 21.74
N GLU A 11 8.86 28.63 22.29
CA GLU A 11 9.06 27.26 21.74
C GLU A 11 8.48 27.15 20.32
N GLN A 12 7.32 27.76 20.06
CA GLN A 12 6.74 27.87 18.71
C GLN A 12 7.53 28.75 17.73
N LYS A 13 8.53 29.52 18.18
CA LYS A 13 9.36 30.39 17.32
C LYS A 13 10.79 29.85 17.18
N GLN A 14 11.41 29.34 18.25
CA GLN A 14 12.80 28.88 18.24
C GLN A 14 12.96 27.44 17.72
N ALA A 15 11.98 26.55 17.91
CA ALA A 15 11.98 25.24 17.23
C ALA A 15 11.44 25.33 15.77
N PHE A 16 11.03 26.52 15.33
CA PHE A 16 10.18 26.73 14.14
C PHE A 16 10.48 28.04 13.39
N VAL A 17 11.75 28.28 13.03
CA VAL A 17 12.09 29.33 12.05
C VAL A 17 11.42 29.07 10.66
N GLU A 18 10.85 27.88 10.44
CA GLU A 18 10.15 27.46 9.20
C GLU A 18 8.60 27.56 9.21
N ARG A 19 7.94 28.20 10.21
CA ARG A 19 6.49 27.96 10.41
C ARG A 19 5.51 28.59 9.43
N LYS A 20 5.83 29.73 8.79
CA LYS A 20 4.90 30.33 7.81
C LYS A 20 4.84 29.49 6.52
N GLU A 21 5.94 28.81 6.18
CA GLU A 21 5.94 27.79 5.14
C GLU A 21 5.26 26.48 5.60
N SER A 22 5.32 26.14 6.89
CA SER A 22 4.79 24.87 7.44
C SER A 22 3.28 24.68 7.32
N ARG A 23 2.43 25.69 7.62
CA ARG A 23 0.96 25.54 7.49
C ARG A 23 0.52 25.38 6.04
N ASN A 24 1.11 26.15 5.14
CA ASN A 24 0.86 26.00 3.70
C ASN A 24 1.31 24.62 3.23
N LYS A 25 2.48 24.13 3.68
CA LYS A 25 2.95 22.76 3.39
C LYS A 25 1.94 21.70 3.85
N ILE A 26 1.39 21.78 5.06
CA ILE A 26 0.36 20.83 5.54
C ILE A 26 -0.88 20.83 4.63
N PHE A 27 -1.36 22.02 4.25
CA PHE A 27 -2.49 22.17 3.34
C PHE A 27 -2.19 21.54 1.97
N PHE A 28 -1.04 21.86 1.38
CA PHE A 28 -0.60 21.27 0.11
C PHE A 28 -0.43 19.75 0.20
N TYR A 29 0.15 19.22 1.28
CA TYR A 29 0.28 17.77 1.47
C TYR A 29 -1.07 17.07 1.54
N GLY A 30 -2.06 17.64 2.26
CA GLY A 30 -3.41 17.09 2.30
C GLY A 30 -4.08 17.04 0.93
N ILE A 31 -3.93 18.11 0.13
CA ILE A 31 -4.43 18.16 -1.25
C ILE A 31 -3.74 17.15 -2.15
N ILE A 32 -2.41 17.03 -2.07
CA ILE A 32 -1.65 16.07 -2.88
C ILE A 32 -2.11 14.64 -2.60
N VAL A 33 -2.35 14.28 -1.34
CA VAL A 33 -2.88 12.96 -0.96
C VAL A 33 -4.25 12.73 -1.57
N ALA A 34 -5.13 13.74 -1.56
CA ALA A 34 -6.44 13.66 -2.21
C ALA A 34 -6.30 13.47 -3.74
N LEU A 35 -5.43 14.23 -4.41
CA LEU A 35 -5.20 14.08 -5.85
C LEU A 35 -4.63 12.70 -6.22
N LEU A 36 -3.67 12.19 -5.45
CA LEU A 36 -3.12 10.84 -5.64
C LEU A 36 -4.18 9.76 -5.41
N THR A 37 -5.04 9.94 -4.41
CA THR A 37 -6.20 9.08 -4.16
C THR A 37 -7.11 9.05 -5.39
N PHE A 38 -7.42 10.20 -5.98
CA PHE A 38 -8.25 10.28 -7.18
C PHE A 38 -7.60 9.62 -8.40
N SER A 39 -6.31 9.87 -8.61
CA SER A 39 -5.56 9.23 -9.68
C SER A 39 -5.63 7.70 -9.56
N LEU A 40 -5.45 7.17 -8.34
CA LEU A 40 -5.56 5.73 -8.09
C LEU A 40 -7.00 5.23 -8.25
N HIS A 41 -8.02 5.99 -7.81
CA HIS A 41 -9.41 5.64 -8.01
C HIS A 41 -9.76 5.51 -9.49
N PHE A 42 -9.39 6.49 -10.33
CA PHE A 42 -9.61 6.40 -11.77
C PHE A 42 -8.88 5.22 -12.41
N MET A 43 -7.65 4.94 -11.96
CA MET A 43 -6.91 3.77 -12.41
C MET A 43 -7.66 2.48 -12.07
N LEU A 44 -8.19 2.35 -10.85
CA LEU A 44 -9.00 1.20 -10.45
C LEU A 44 -10.33 1.11 -11.20
N GLN A 45 -10.97 2.23 -11.54
CA GLN A 45 -12.21 2.23 -12.31
C GLN A 45 -12.06 1.58 -13.69
N THR A 46 -10.86 1.65 -14.29
CA THR A 46 -10.57 0.94 -15.55
C THR A 46 -10.56 -0.59 -15.41
N LEU A 47 -10.47 -1.10 -14.16
CA LEU A 47 -10.38 -2.52 -13.83
C LEU A 47 -11.68 -3.09 -13.26
N THR A 48 -12.80 -2.36 -13.35
CA THR A 48 -14.11 -2.78 -12.78
C THR A 48 -14.61 -4.10 -13.32
N ARG A 49 -14.35 -4.40 -14.59
CA ARG A 49 -14.66 -5.70 -15.21
C ARG A 49 -13.55 -6.74 -14.99
N SER A 50 -12.94 -6.77 -13.81
CA SER A 50 -11.93 -7.76 -13.46
C SER A 50 -12.24 -8.38 -12.09
N VAL A 51 -11.41 -9.33 -11.69
CA VAL A 51 -11.47 -10.03 -10.41
C VAL A 51 -11.43 -9.08 -9.21
N LEU A 52 -10.83 -7.89 -9.39
CA LEU A 52 -10.77 -6.88 -8.34
C LEU A 52 -12.17 -6.47 -7.87
N SER A 53 -13.20 -6.48 -8.73
CA SER A 53 -14.57 -6.16 -8.31
C SER A 53 -15.14 -7.19 -7.34
N THR A 54 -14.73 -8.46 -7.47
CA THR A 54 -15.12 -9.53 -6.54
C THR A 54 -14.23 -9.59 -5.30
N ALA A 55 -12.93 -9.30 -5.43
CA ALA A 55 -11.97 -9.42 -4.34
C ALA A 55 -11.96 -8.20 -3.40
N LEU A 56 -12.12 -7.00 -3.96
CA LEU A 56 -12.09 -5.72 -3.23
C LEU A 56 -13.27 -4.83 -3.68
N PRO A 57 -14.53 -5.28 -3.52
CA PRO A 57 -15.71 -4.58 -4.01
C PRO A 57 -15.78 -3.13 -3.49
N GLN A 58 -15.38 -2.91 -2.23
CA GLN A 58 -15.38 -1.60 -1.59
C GLN A 58 -14.54 -0.55 -2.33
N LEU A 59 -13.46 -0.94 -3.01
CA LEU A 59 -12.59 -0.01 -3.75
C LEU A 59 -13.05 0.20 -5.19
N MET A 60 -13.86 -0.70 -5.74
CA MET A 60 -14.21 -0.70 -7.16
C MET A 60 -15.55 -0.02 -7.46
N MET A 61 -16.42 0.15 -6.45
CA MET A 61 -17.71 0.80 -6.64
C MET A 61 -17.58 2.29 -7.01
N PRO A 62 -18.35 2.80 -8.00
CA PRO A 62 -18.41 4.24 -8.32
C PRO A 62 -19.21 4.99 -7.24
N SER A 63 -18.59 5.25 -6.09
CA SER A 63 -19.26 5.81 -4.91
C SER A 63 -18.33 6.64 -4.03
N TYR A 64 -18.92 7.46 -3.16
CA TYR A 64 -18.19 8.13 -2.07
C TYR A 64 -17.50 7.13 -1.15
N PHE A 65 -18.12 5.98 -0.90
CA PHE A 65 -17.54 4.94 -0.05
C PHE A 65 -16.18 4.43 -0.58
N SER A 66 -16.07 4.20 -1.90
CA SER A 66 -14.81 3.78 -2.52
C SER A 66 -13.73 4.86 -2.44
N THR A 67 -14.05 6.09 -2.86
CA THR A 67 -13.09 7.20 -2.86
C THR A 67 -12.55 7.49 -1.45
N LEU A 68 -13.41 7.48 -0.43
CA LEU A 68 -13.03 7.68 0.97
C LEU A 68 -12.25 6.51 1.55
N SER A 69 -12.66 5.27 1.27
CA SER A 69 -11.92 4.06 1.69
C SER A 69 -10.50 4.05 1.12
N LEU A 70 -10.36 4.43 -0.14
CA LEU A 70 -9.07 4.54 -0.80
C LEU A 70 -8.23 5.68 -0.21
N TYR A 71 -8.85 6.81 0.12
CA TYR A 71 -8.18 7.92 0.80
C TYR A 71 -7.58 7.49 2.14
N ILE A 72 -8.31 6.71 2.95
CA ILE A 72 -7.82 6.21 4.24
C ILE A 72 -6.52 5.41 4.05
N ILE A 73 -6.51 4.50 3.08
CA ILE A 73 -5.34 3.67 2.77
C ILE A 73 -4.17 4.54 2.28
N MET A 74 -4.44 5.44 1.35
CA MET A 74 -3.42 6.34 0.77
C MET A 74 -2.83 7.28 1.81
N ALA A 75 -3.67 7.89 2.64
CA ALA A 75 -3.27 8.77 3.73
C ALA A 75 -2.38 8.03 4.74
N PHE A 76 -2.70 6.78 5.09
CA PHE A 76 -1.89 5.95 5.98
C PHE A 76 -0.50 5.65 5.40
N ILE A 77 -0.43 5.23 4.13
CA ILE A 77 0.84 4.94 3.45
C ILE A 77 1.72 6.19 3.35
N LEU A 78 1.17 7.30 2.86
CA LEU A 78 1.92 8.54 2.67
C LEU A 78 2.33 9.17 3.99
N TYR A 79 1.49 9.10 5.02
CA TYR A 79 1.84 9.59 6.35
C TYR A 79 2.93 8.73 7.00
N THR A 80 2.92 7.41 6.79
CA THR A 80 4.01 6.53 7.21
C THR A 80 5.34 6.94 6.56
N ALA A 81 5.33 7.20 5.25
CA ALA A 81 6.51 7.68 4.53
C ALA A 81 6.97 9.07 5.04
N TYR A 82 6.03 9.97 5.33
CA TYR A 82 6.30 11.29 5.92
C TYR A 82 6.97 11.17 7.29
N MET A 83 6.46 10.31 8.18
CA MET A 83 7.05 10.03 9.49
C MET A 83 8.47 9.46 9.39
N ILE A 84 8.73 8.58 8.42
CA ILE A 84 10.08 8.05 8.14
C ILE A 84 11.04 9.17 7.70
N ARG A 85 10.57 10.09 6.86
CA ARG A 85 11.39 11.16 6.27
C ARG A 85 11.77 12.23 7.30
N TYR A 86 10.85 12.57 8.19
CA TYR A 86 10.95 13.68 9.14
C TYR A 86 11.00 13.23 10.61
N TYR A 87 11.37 11.97 10.86
CA TYR A 87 11.38 11.33 12.17
C TYR A 87 12.01 12.18 13.29
N ASP A 88 13.19 12.76 13.06
CA ASP A 88 13.91 13.50 14.11
C ASP A 88 13.15 14.74 14.60
N PHE A 89 12.46 15.42 13.68
CA PHE A 89 11.70 16.64 13.96
C PHE A 89 10.32 16.33 14.56
N LEU A 90 9.68 15.25 14.09
CA LEU A 90 8.31 14.89 14.47
C LEU A 90 8.24 14.19 15.83
N THR A 91 9.34 13.57 16.28
CA THR A 91 9.34 12.71 17.48
C THR A 91 10.15 13.30 18.64
N TYR A 92 10.37 12.51 19.68
CA TYR A 92 11.22 12.87 20.83
C TYR A 92 12.69 12.51 20.64
N ALA A 93 13.14 12.26 19.40
CA ALA A 93 14.56 12.05 19.11
C ALA A 93 15.46 13.21 19.59
N GLU A 94 14.96 14.44 19.64
CA GLU A 94 15.67 15.59 20.23
C GLU A 94 15.98 15.40 21.73
N ILE A 95 15.10 14.69 22.46
CA ILE A 95 15.31 14.39 23.88
C ILE A 95 16.44 13.38 24.02
N SER A 96 16.48 12.35 23.17
CA SER A 96 17.58 11.38 23.17
C SER A 96 18.91 11.98 22.72
N GLN A 97 18.86 13.01 21.87
CA GLN A 97 20.01 13.85 21.47
C GLN A 97 20.38 14.93 22.50
N ASN A 98 19.83 14.89 23.71
CA ASN A 98 20.15 15.80 24.80
C ASN A 98 19.93 17.30 24.51
N LYS A 99 19.20 17.65 23.42
CA LYS A 99 18.93 19.05 23.03
C LYS A 99 18.09 19.80 24.04
N TRP A 100 17.28 19.07 24.81
CA TRP A 100 16.37 19.64 25.81
C TRP A 100 17.02 19.86 27.17
N TYR A 101 18.24 19.37 27.39
CA TYR A 101 18.95 19.50 28.67
C TYR A 101 19.27 20.96 29.00
N THR A 102 19.74 21.73 28.02
CA THR A 102 20.02 23.17 28.18
C THR A 102 18.76 23.95 28.49
N LEU A 103 17.63 23.61 27.84
CA LEU A 103 16.32 24.18 28.13
C LEU A 103 15.86 23.83 29.55
N ALA A 104 16.00 22.57 29.98
CA ALA A 104 15.67 22.16 31.34
C ALA A 104 16.49 22.91 32.40
N LYS A 105 17.80 23.12 32.16
CA LYS A 105 18.69 23.90 33.04
C LYS A 105 18.36 25.39 33.09
N ASN A 106 17.85 25.95 31.99
CA ASN A 106 17.39 27.34 31.91
C ASN A 106 16.01 27.57 32.57
N GLY A 107 15.50 26.59 33.34
CA GLY A 107 14.25 26.72 34.11
C GLY A 107 12.99 26.28 33.37
N TYR A 108 13.10 25.71 32.16
CA TYR A 108 11.95 25.18 31.45
C TYR A 108 11.52 23.83 32.03
N ALA A 109 10.22 23.67 32.29
CA ALA A 109 9.68 22.46 32.87
C ALA A 109 9.50 21.35 31.81
N PRO A 110 10.25 20.22 31.88
CA PRO A 110 10.26 19.21 30.81
C PRO A 110 8.89 18.58 30.53
N HIS A 111 8.07 18.39 31.57
CA HIS A 111 6.73 17.80 31.43
C HIS A 111 5.79 18.66 30.55
N ARG A 112 5.90 19.99 30.64
CA ARG A 112 5.09 20.89 29.80
C ARG A 112 5.55 20.84 28.34
N MET A 113 6.85 20.80 28.09
CA MET A 113 7.41 20.70 26.74
C MET A 113 6.99 19.40 26.04
N ILE A 114 7.05 18.27 26.77
CA ILE A 114 6.59 16.96 26.28
C ILE A 114 5.11 17.04 25.88
N LEU A 115 4.25 17.53 26.78
CA LEU A 115 2.81 17.59 26.54
C LEU A 115 2.47 18.54 25.38
N VAL A 116 3.13 19.69 25.30
CA VAL A 116 2.96 20.64 24.18
C VAL A 116 3.38 20.00 22.86
N LYS A 117 4.51 19.29 22.79
CA LYS A 117 4.94 18.61 21.56
C LYS A 117 3.95 17.54 21.15
N LEU A 118 3.45 16.73 22.10
CA LEU A 118 2.40 15.74 21.85
C LEU A 118 1.13 16.37 21.26
N LEU A 119 0.57 17.39 21.92
CA LEU A 119 -0.64 18.07 21.46
C LEU A 119 -0.45 18.71 20.08
N MET A 120 0.71 19.34 19.85
CA MET A 120 1.04 19.92 18.55
C MET A 120 1.06 18.84 17.46
N ARG A 121 1.70 17.68 17.71
CA ARG A 121 1.71 16.58 16.73
C ARG A 121 0.31 16.06 16.44
N LEU A 122 -0.50 15.82 17.46
CA LEU A 122 -1.88 15.38 17.28
C LEU A 122 -2.70 16.40 16.47
N SER A 123 -2.54 17.70 16.74
CA SER A 123 -3.23 18.76 15.99
C SER A 123 -2.82 18.82 14.51
N GLU A 124 -1.55 18.57 14.19
CA GLU A 124 -1.05 18.55 12.82
C GLU A 124 -1.54 17.34 12.04
N VAL A 125 -1.61 16.17 12.69
CA VAL A 125 -2.18 14.94 12.10
C VAL A 125 -3.66 15.13 11.78
N ILE A 126 -4.42 15.67 12.73
CA ILE A 126 -5.84 15.99 12.51
C ILE A 126 -5.96 16.96 11.34
N ALA A 127 -5.25 18.09 11.35
CA ALA A 127 -5.35 19.10 10.29
C ALA A 127 -5.00 18.53 8.89
N TYR A 128 -3.87 17.82 8.77
CA TYR A 128 -3.45 17.16 7.52
C TYR A 128 -4.55 16.22 7.00
N TYR A 129 -5.05 15.34 7.87
CA TYR A 129 -6.01 14.32 7.49
C TYR A 129 -7.39 14.91 7.17
N THR A 130 -7.86 15.91 7.93
CA THR A 130 -9.12 16.60 7.67
C THR A 130 -9.09 17.34 6.33
N ILE A 131 -7.98 18.03 6.02
CA ILE A 131 -7.84 18.78 4.76
C ILE A 131 -7.91 17.81 3.57
N GLY A 132 -7.14 16.71 3.60
CA GLY A 132 -7.18 15.73 2.52
C GLY A 132 -8.52 15.00 2.41
N PHE A 133 -9.19 14.72 3.53
CA PHE A 133 -10.51 14.08 3.54
C PHE A 133 -11.57 15.01 2.93
N ALA A 134 -11.58 16.28 3.34
CA ALA A 134 -12.47 17.30 2.78
C ALA A 134 -12.20 17.55 1.29
N ALA A 135 -10.92 17.61 0.89
CA ALA A 135 -10.55 17.72 -0.52
C ALA A 135 -11.01 16.50 -1.33
N THR A 136 -10.92 15.30 -0.77
CA THR A 136 -11.42 14.08 -1.41
C THR A 136 -12.93 14.13 -1.59
N LEU A 137 -13.69 14.50 -0.53
CA LEU A 137 -15.14 14.71 -0.63
C LEU A 137 -15.52 15.72 -1.72
N PHE A 138 -14.82 16.84 -1.76
CA PHE A 138 -15.04 17.89 -2.77
C PHE A 138 -14.74 17.40 -4.18
N LEU A 139 -13.63 16.68 -4.38
CA LEU A 139 -13.29 16.10 -5.68
C LEU A 139 -14.33 15.04 -6.11
N THR A 140 -14.87 14.25 -5.17
CA THR A 140 -15.88 13.21 -5.48
C THR A 140 -17.19 13.85 -5.95
N MET A 141 -17.49 15.06 -5.51
CA MET A 141 -18.66 15.81 -5.94
C MET A 141 -18.68 16.04 -7.47
N PHE A 142 -17.51 16.26 -8.09
CA PHE A 142 -17.43 16.41 -9.55
C PHE A 142 -17.75 15.13 -10.32
N LEU A 143 -17.64 13.96 -9.68
CA LEU A 143 -17.97 12.66 -10.29
C LEU A 143 -19.49 12.38 -10.31
N LYS A 144 -20.31 13.25 -9.72
CA LYS A 144 -21.78 13.10 -9.63
C LYS A 144 -22.23 11.77 -9.00
N TYR A 145 -21.42 11.22 -8.10
CA TYR A 145 -21.81 10.04 -7.31
C TYR A 145 -22.92 10.36 -6.31
N PRO A 146 -23.73 9.36 -5.89
CA PRO A 146 -24.78 9.58 -4.90
C PRO A 146 -24.15 9.94 -3.54
N PHE A 147 -24.48 11.12 -3.03
CA PHE A 147 -23.98 11.63 -1.76
C PHE A 147 -24.71 10.97 -0.60
N VAL A 148 -23.99 10.21 0.23
CA VAL A 148 -24.56 9.50 1.39
C VAL A 148 -23.73 9.81 2.62
N VAL A 149 -24.34 10.51 3.58
CA VAL A 149 -23.65 11.05 4.77
C VAL A 149 -23.38 9.98 5.83
N SER A 150 -24.23 8.95 5.90
CA SER A 150 -24.27 8.00 7.03
C SER A 150 -22.91 7.35 7.34
N TYR A 151 -22.12 7.01 6.33
CA TYR A 151 -20.81 6.36 6.50
C TYR A 151 -19.62 7.33 6.49
N MET A 152 -19.81 8.62 6.20
CA MET A 152 -18.69 9.56 6.06
C MET A 152 -17.97 9.81 7.38
N LEU A 153 -18.73 10.03 8.46
CA LEU A 153 -18.16 10.29 9.79
C LEU A 153 -17.46 9.03 10.36
N PRO A 154 -18.06 7.82 10.31
CA PRO A 154 -17.38 6.59 10.70
C PRO A 154 -16.07 6.35 9.95
N LEU A 155 -16.06 6.52 8.63
CA LEU A 155 -14.84 6.38 7.80
C LEU A 155 -13.79 7.43 8.16
N TYR A 156 -14.19 8.68 8.41
CA TYR A 156 -13.29 9.73 8.88
C TYR A 156 -12.62 9.33 10.19
N ILE A 157 -13.40 8.88 11.18
CA ILE A 157 -12.89 8.47 12.49
C ILE A 157 -11.91 7.28 12.34
N CYS A 158 -12.25 6.29 11.52
CA CYS A 158 -11.39 5.13 11.23
C CYS A 158 -9.98 5.54 10.81
N GLY A 159 -9.86 6.29 9.71
CA GLY A 159 -8.54 6.65 9.21
C GLY A 159 -7.79 7.60 10.15
N LEU A 160 -8.50 8.48 10.86
CA LEU A 160 -7.88 9.37 11.84
C LEU A 160 -7.27 8.60 13.02
N ILE A 161 -7.99 7.58 13.53
CA ILE A 161 -7.50 6.70 14.60
C ILE A 161 -6.19 6.03 14.18
N ASP A 162 -6.12 5.48 12.97
CA ASP A 162 -4.91 4.79 12.48
C ASP A 162 -3.69 5.74 12.42
N LEU A 163 -3.87 6.97 11.95
CA LEU A 163 -2.79 7.96 11.88
C LEU A 163 -2.34 8.44 13.26
N ILE A 164 -3.30 8.65 14.18
CA ILE A 164 -2.99 8.98 15.58
C ILE A 164 -2.23 7.82 16.21
N PHE A 165 -2.64 6.58 15.94
CA PHE A 165 -2.02 5.40 16.52
C PHE A 165 -0.56 5.27 16.09
N LEU A 166 -0.30 5.38 14.79
CA LEU A 166 1.06 5.37 14.25
C LEU A 166 1.91 6.48 14.86
N SER A 167 1.35 7.68 15.02
CA SER A 167 2.05 8.82 15.61
C SER A 167 2.45 8.56 17.06
N LEU A 168 1.53 8.04 17.88
CA LEU A 168 1.78 7.75 19.29
C LEU A 168 2.79 6.63 19.49
N ILE A 169 2.69 5.54 18.74
CA ILE A 169 3.68 4.44 18.76
C ILE A 169 5.05 4.97 18.35
N THR A 170 5.13 5.77 17.29
CA THR A 170 6.41 6.27 16.80
C THR A 170 7.05 7.26 17.78
N MET A 171 6.24 8.15 18.37
CA MET A 171 6.71 9.09 19.38
C MET A 171 7.17 8.36 20.65
N SER A 172 6.43 7.35 21.14
CA SER A 172 6.84 6.59 22.33
C SER A 172 8.09 5.76 22.06
N ALA A 173 8.17 5.08 20.92
CA ALA A 173 9.33 4.30 20.50
C ALA A 173 10.59 5.16 20.35
N SER A 174 10.45 6.44 19.96
CA SER A 174 11.60 7.34 19.78
C SER A 174 12.46 7.55 21.03
N LEU A 175 11.90 7.35 22.22
CA LEU A 175 12.62 7.45 23.48
C LEU A 175 13.56 6.25 23.74
N PHE A 176 13.38 5.15 23.00
CA PHE A 176 14.19 3.94 23.10
C PHE A 176 15.21 3.83 21.95
N ILE A 177 15.01 4.60 20.89
CA ILE A 177 15.82 4.51 19.69
C ILE A 177 16.98 5.51 19.78
N THR A 178 18.20 4.98 19.75
CA THR A 178 19.43 5.78 19.77
C THR A 178 19.99 6.08 18.38
N ARG A 179 19.60 5.31 17.35
CA ARG A 179 20.06 5.47 15.96
C ARG A 179 18.90 5.73 15.01
N GLN A 180 18.98 6.79 14.21
CA GLN A 180 17.96 7.18 13.24
C GLN A 180 17.63 6.06 12.23
N LYS A 181 18.61 5.22 11.87
CA LYS A 181 18.38 4.08 10.96
C LYS A 181 17.41 3.05 11.57
N ASN A 182 17.56 2.77 12.86
CA ASN A 182 16.69 1.83 13.58
C ASN A 182 15.26 2.37 13.66
N ALA A 183 15.09 3.69 13.73
CA ALA A 183 13.78 4.32 13.77
C ALA A 183 12.92 4.03 12.54
N ARG A 184 13.52 4.01 11.34
CA ARG A 184 12.78 3.73 10.10
C ARG A 184 12.18 2.33 10.12
N TYR A 185 12.94 1.33 10.56
CA TYR A 185 12.45 -0.04 10.70
C TYR A 185 11.33 -0.13 11.74
N VAL A 186 11.46 0.56 12.87
CA VAL A 186 10.41 0.58 13.90
C VAL A 186 9.12 1.21 13.39
N ILE A 187 9.19 2.27 12.58
CA ILE A 187 8.00 2.88 11.96
C ILE A 187 7.33 1.92 10.98
N ILE A 188 8.12 1.25 10.12
CA ILE A 188 7.58 0.28 9.15
C ILE A 188 6.95 -0.91 9.87
N ILE A 189 7.66 -1.50 10.84
CA ILE A 189 7.14 -2.60 11.65
C ILE A 189 5.88 -2.15 12.40
N GLY A 190 5.88 -0.95 12.97
CA GLY A 190 4.71 -0.37 13.62
C GLY A 190 3.51 -0.26 12.68
N ALA A 191 3.72 0.25 11.46
CA ALA A 191 2.66 0.36 10.45
C ALA A 191 2.11 -1.01 10.03
N VAL A 192 2.99 -2.01 9.85
CA VAL A 192 2.60 -3.40 9.54
C VAL A 192 1.83 -4.02 10.70
N CYS A 193 2.28 -3.83 11.94
CA CYS A 193 1.58 -4.31 13.13
C CYS A 193 0.19 -3.70 13.26
N ILE A 194 0.03 -2.39 13.00
CA ILE A 194 -1.28 -1.73 12.96
C ILE A 194 -2.18 -2.41 11.92
N TRP A 195 -1.67 -2.64 10.71
CA TRP A 195 -2.45 -3.28 9.66
C TRP A 195 -2.83 -4.74 9.98
N MET A 196 -1.90 -5.51 10.55
CA MET A 196 -2.16 -6.87 11.03
C MET A 196 -3.20 -6.90 12.16
N LEU A 197 -3.13 -5.96 13.11
CA LEU A 197 -4.14 -5.83 14.17
C LEU A 197 -5.53 -5.56 13.59
N ARG A 198 -5.64 -4.77 12.51
CA ARG A 198 -6.93 -4.53 11.85
C ARG A 198 -7.54 -5.80 11.25
N LEU A 199 -6.70 -6.68 10.70
CA LEU A 199 -7.14 -7.97 10.16
C LEU A 199 -7.57 -8.92 11.29
N LEU A 200 -6.74 -9.06 12.31
CA LEU A 200 -6.99 -9.99 13.42
C LEU A 200 -8.21 -9.62 14.27
N CYS A 201 -8.48 -8.31 14.44
CA CYS A 201 -9.60 -7.82 15.24
C CYS A 201 -10.93 -7.73 14.47
N GLY A 202 -11.00 -8.20 13.21
CA GLY A 202 -12.21 -8.10 12.36
C GLY A 202 -12.52 -6.68 11.85
N TYR A 203 -11.70 -5.70 12.20
CA TYR A 203 -11.90 -4.29 11.85
C TYR A 203 -11.88 -4.05 10.34
N TYR A 204 -11.08 -4.81 9.59
CA TYR A 204 -11.07 -4.73 8.13
C TYR A 204 -12.44 -5.07 7.52
N HIS A 205 -13.10 -6.12 8.00
CA HIS A 205 -14.42 -6.52 7.51
C HIS A 205 -15.46 -5.42 7.76
N LEU A 206 -15.45 -4.86 8.97
CA LEU A 206 -16.35 -3.76 9.34
C LEU A 206 -16.11 -2.50 8.49
N VAL A 207 -14.86 -2.16 8.19
CA VAL A 207 -14.50 -1.02 7.32
C VAL A 207 -14.81 -1.25 5.85
N SER A 208 -14.74 -2.48 5.39
CA SER A 208 -15.01 -2.83 3.99
C SER A 208 -16.50 -2.82 3.63
N ASP A 209 -17.39 -2.88 4.62
CA ASP A 209 -18.83 -2.94 4.36
C ASP A 209 -19.51 -1.59 4.60
N ARG A 210 -20.20 -1.12 3.56
CA ARG A 210 -20.96 0.14 3.56
C ARG A 210 -22.12 0.14 4.54
N ILE A 211 -22.78 -1.01 4.75
CA ILE A 211 -23.95 -1.12 5.62
C ILE A 211 -23.51 -1.00 7.08
N TRP A 212 -22.48 -1.78 7.47
CA TRP A 212 -21.92 -1.71 8.82
C TRP A 212 -21.37 -0.32 9.14
N MET A 213 -20.76 0.36 8.18
CA MET A 213 -20.27 1.73 8.35
C MET A 213 -21.34 2.81 8.39
N SER A 214 -22.60 2.50 8.08
CA SER A 214 -23.68 3.51 8.14
C SER A 214 -24.06 3.89 9.58
N THR A 215 -23.73 3.05 10.56
CA THR A 215 -24.03 3.26 11.97
C THR A 215 -22.74 3.43 12.77
N SER A 216 -22.50 4.65 13.28
CA SER A 216 -21.28 4.96 14.06
C SER A 216 -21.09 4.09 15.30
N GLY A 217 -22.18 3.58 15.89
CA GLY A 217 -22.15 2.71 17.07
C GLY A 217 -21.42 1.39 16.83
N ASN A 218 -21.42 0.88 15.59
CA ASN A 218 -20.77 -0.38 15.23
C ASN A 218 -19.24 -0.32 15.41
N LEU A 219 -18.64 0.88 15.37
CA LEU A 219 -17.22 1.08 15.65
C LEU A 219 -16.83 0.77 17.11
N PHE A 220 -17.79 0.86 18.03
CA PHE A 220 -17.59 0.70 19.47
C PHE A 220 -18.17 -0.60 20.02
N ASP A 221 -18.78 -1.42 19.15
CA ASP A 221 -19.35 -2.71 19.54
C ASP A 221 -18.22 -3.74 19.73
N LEU A 222 -17.97 -4.09 21.00
CA LEU A 222 -16.94 -5.05 21.42
C LEU A 222 -17.19 -6.47 20.89
N SER A 223 -18.44 -6.81 20.56
CA SER A 223 -18.76 -8.11 19.97
C SER A 223 -18.26 -8.25 18.54
N GLN A 224 -18.16 -7.13 17.81
CA GLN A 224 -17.77 -7.09 16.40
C GLN A 224 -16.35 -6.58 16.17
N CYS A 225 -15.88 -5.67 17.02
CA CYS A 225 -14.58 -5.03 16.85
C CYS A 225 -13.91 -4.74 18.20
N SER A 226 -12.78 -5.40 18.44
CA SER A 226 -11.92 -5.14 19.61
C SER A 226 -10.83 -4.09 19.35
N TYR A 227 -10.63 -3.67 18.10
CA TYR A 227 -9.53 -2.79 17.68
C TYR A 227 -9.52 -1.44 18.42
N LEU A 228 -10.70 -0.84 18.61
CA LEU A 228 -10.81 0.47 19.27
C LEU A 228 -10.49 0.39 20.78
N LEU A 229 -10.80 -0.74 21.43
CA LEU A 229 -10.38 -0.98 22.82
C LEU A 229 -8.86 -1.12 22.92
N TYR A 230 -8.23 -1.89 22.02
CA TYR A 230 -6.77 -1.99 21.98
C TYR A 230 -6.11 -0.62 21.74
N PHE A 231 -6.69 0.19 20.86
CA PHE A 231 -6.23 1.55 20.61
C PHE A 231 -6.27 2.40 21.90
N ILE A 232 -7.38 2.41 22.63
CA ILE A 232 -7.51 3.17 23.90
C ILE A 232 -6.47 2.71 24.92
N VAL A 233 -6.33 1.40 25.12
CA VAL A 233 -5.35 0.83 26.07
C VAL A 233 -3.93 1.24 25.68
N MET A 234 -3.59 1.15 24.39
CA MET A 234 -2.27 1.52 23.91
C MET A 234 -1.99 3.02 23.98
N ILE A 235 -3.00 3.88 23.81
CA ILE A 235 -2.85 5.32 24.05
C ILE A 235 -2.39 5.56 25.50
N ILE A 236 -3.09 4.96 26.46
CA ILE A 236 -2.80 5.14 27.89
C ILE A 236 -1.36 4.70 28.19
N ILE A 237 -0.95 3.53 27.68
CA ILE A 237 0.42 3.02 27.82
C ILE A 237 1.44 3.97 27.19
N CYS A 238 1.21 4.43 25.95
CA CYS A 238 2.14 5.31 25.24
C CYS A 238 2.30 6.65 25.96
N VAL A 239 1.21 7.25 26.44
CA VAL A 239 1.24 8.51 27.18
C VAL A 239 2.00 8.35 28.50
N LEU A 240 1.74 7.28 29.25
CA LEU A 240 2.46 6.98 30.49
C LEU A 240 3.97 6.80 30.25
N VAL A 241 4.34 6.01 29.25
CA VAL A 241 5.75 5.80 28.87
C VAL A 241 6.42 7.11 28.49
N VAL A 242 5.76 7.94 27.67
CA VAL A 242 6.28 9.25 27.27
C VAL A 242 6.51 10.15 28.49
N VAL A 243 5.52 10.30 29.38
CA VAL A 243 5.64 11.18 30.54
C VAL A 243 6.72 10.71 31.51
N ILE A 244 6.79 9.41 31.82
CA ILE A 244 7.74 8.86 32.81
C ILE A 244 9.17 8.86 32.24
N ARG A 245 9.35 8.32 31.03
CA ARG A 245 10.68 8.10 30.45
C ARG A 245 11.28 9.39 29.93
N ALA A 246 10.52 10.21 29.20
CA ALA A 246 11.06 11.45 28.65
C ALA A 246 11.43 12.44 29.76
N LYS A 247 10.65 12.48 30.86
CA LYS A 247 11.04 13.26 32.05
C LYS A 247 12.38 12.81 32.61
N ARG A 248 12.60 11.50 32.75
CA ARG A 248 13.87 10.96 33.27
C ARG A 248 15.02 11.35 32.35
N ILE A 249 14.89 11.17 31.04
CA ILE A 249 15.99 11.44 30.09
C ILE A 249 16.29 12.94 30.00
N ALA A 250 15.26 13.81 29.99
CA ALA A 250 15.45 15.25 29.84
C ALA A 250 16.14 15.93 31.05
N GLN A 251 16.15 15.30 32.23
CA GLN A 251 16.72 15.86 33.45
C GLN A 251 18.21 15.57 33.64
N TYR A 252 18.75 14.53 32.98
CA TYR A 252 20.14 14.09 33.15
C TYR A 252 20.94 14.28 31.87
N THR A 253 22.20 14.69 32.00
CA THR A 253 23.12 14.80 30.89
C THR A 253 23.41 13.39 30.35
N ASN A 254 23.07 13.14 29.09
CA ASN A 254 23.45 11.90 28.42
C ASN A 254 24.83 12.11 27.77
N PHE A 255 25.90 11.71 28.46
CA PHE A 255 27.28 11.78 27.95
C PHE A 255 27.55 11.09 26.59
N PRO A 256 26.84 10.01 26.17
CA PRO A 256 27.07 9.36 24.86
C PRO A 256 26.76 10.22 23.63
N PHE A 257 26.20 11.42 23.82
CA PHE A 257 25.95 12.40 22.76
C PHE A 257 27.24 13.16 22.38
N TYR A 258 28.05 13.56 23.36
CA TYR A 258 29.29 14.31 23.11
C TYR A 258 30.39 13.45 22.50
N GLU A 259 30.35 12.12 22.66
CA GLU A 259 31.24 11.18 21.96
C GLU A 259 30.95 11.09 20.44
N ARG A 260 29.76 11.51 19.98
CA ARG A 260 29.29 11.21 18.62
C ARG A 260 29.11 12.44 17.71
N ASP A 261 29.03 13.64 18.28
CA ASP A 261 28.88 14.91 17.57
C ASP A 261 30.19 15.72 17.48
N MET A 262 31.29 15.21 18.04
CA MET A 262 32.62 15.77 17.73
C MET A 262 33.07 15.26 16.37
N ASP A 263 33.30 16.18 15.44
CA ASP A 263 33.92 15.97 14.13
C ASP A 263 35.40 15.60 14.35
N MET A 264 35.62 14.38 14.84
CA MET A 264 36.92 13.78 15.01
C MET A 264 37.37 13.33 13.62
N GLY A 265 38.53 13.82 13.15
CA GLY A 265 39.11 13.38 11.88
C GLY A 265 39.18 11.85 11.80
N GLU A 266 39.20 11.30 10.58
CA GLU A 266 39.01 9.86 10.27
C GLU A 266 39.89 8.88 11.09
N ASP A 267 40.92 9.38 11.79
CA ASP A 267 41.87 8.60 12.60
C ASP A 267 41.71 8.72 14.13
N VAL A 268 40.71 9.43 14.68
CA VAL A 268 40.58 9.62 16.14
C VAL A 268 39.37 8.90 16.73
N ASN A 269 39.62 7.76 17.38
CA ASN A 269 38.64 7.06 18.22
C ASN A 269 38.80 7.47 19.69
N ILE A 270 37.73 7.97 20.32
CA ILE A 270 37.66 8.06 21.77
C ILE A 270 37.30 6.68 22.30
N VAL A 271 38.26 6.02 22.95
CA VAL A 271 38.02 4.78 23.67
C VAL A 271 37.79 5.14 25.14
N VAL A 272 36.54 5.05 25.59
CA VAL A 272 36.28 4.95 27.03
C VAL A 272 36.58 3.51 27.41
N LEU A 273 37.67 3.30 28.14
CA LEU A 273 38.07 2.00 28.66
C LEU A 273 36.97 1.47 29.60
N GLN A 274 36.09 0.62 29.07
CA GLN A 274 35.39 -0.41 29.84
C GLN A 274 36.19 -1.71 29.72
N GLU A 275 36.36 -2.41 30.83
CA GLU A 275 37.36 -3.49 31.07
C GLU A 275 37.35 -4.69 30.10
N ASP A 276 36.47 -4.80 29.10
CA ASP A 276 36.38 -5.99 28.24
C ASP A 276 36.32 -5.67 26.73
N GLY A 277 37.49 -5.41 26.14
CA GLY A 277 37.68 -5.08 24.71
C GLY A 277 37.33 -6.19 23.70
N TYR A 278 36.99 -7.41 24.14
CA TYR A 278 36.58 -8.50 23.25
C TYR A 278 35.15 -8.36 22.72
N ARG A 279 34.22 -7.79 23.52
CA ARG A 279 32.81 -7.63 23.11
C ARG A 279 32.61 -6.59 22.02
N GLU A 280 33.42 -5.53 21.99
CA GLU A 280 33.28 -4.48 20.98
C GLU A 280 33.69 -4.93 19.58
N VAL A 281 34.74 -5.74 19.46
CA VAL A 281 35.22 -6.28 18.18
C VAL A 281 34.22 -7.29 17.62
N GLU A 282 33.68 -8.17 18.47
CA GLU A 282 32.64 -9.12 18.07
C GLU A 282 31.34 -8.39 17.66
N GLU A 283 30.92 -7.36 18.41
CA GLU A 283 29.77 -6.54 18.03
C GLU A 283 30.00 -5.78 16.72
N GLN A 284 31.21 -5.27 16.46
CA GLN A 284 31.55 -4.63 15.20
C GLN A 284 31.56 -5.64 14.03
N TYR A 285 32.11 -6.84 14.23
CA TYR A 285 32.16 -7.89 13.21
C TYR A 285 30.76 -8.44 12.88
N VAL A 286 29.94 -8.73 13.90
CA VAL A 286 28.55 -9.16 13.75
C VAL A 286 27.69 -8.06 13.10
N ARG A 287 27.93 -6.78 13.43
CA ARG A 287 27.28 -5.64 12.76
C ARG A 287 27.70 -5.51 11.30
N ARG A 288 28.96 -5.78 10.94
CA ARG A 288 29.45 -5.75 9.56
C ARG A 288 28.88 -6.91 8.74
N GLN A 289 28.76 -8.10 9.34
CA GLN A 289 28.21 -9.30 8.71
C GLN A 289 26.69 -9.19 8.49
N ARG A 290 25.93 -8.64 9.45
CA ARG A 290 24.48 -8.35 9.26
C ARG A 290 24.21 -7.27 8.20
N ARG A 291 25.12 -6.31 8.01
CA ARG A 291 25.00 -5.28 6.96
C ARG A 291 25.20 -5.86 5.56
N LYS A 292 26.19 -6.75 5.36
CA LYS A 292 26.36 -7.46 4.08
C LYS A 292 25.10 -8.24 3.65
N GLY A 293 24.40 -8.86 4.59
CA GLY A 293 23.13 -9.56 4.31
C GLY A 293 22.01 -8.61 3.86
N MET A 294 21.92 -7.43 4.47
CA MET A 294 20.92 -6.42 4.10
C MET A 294 21.20 -5.77 2.75
N ASP A 295 22.47 -5.54 2.42
CA ASP A 295 22.91 -5.08 1.10
C ASP A 295 22.52 -6.06 0.01
N THR A 296 22.78 -7.34 0.27
CA THR A 296 22.42 -8.45 -0.62
C THR A 296 20.91 -8.52 -0.79
N LEU A 297 20.14 -8.33 0.29
CA LEU A 297 18.68 -8.33 0.26
C LEU A 297 18.11 -7.14 -0.54
N VAL A 298 18.62 -5.93 -0.34
CA VAL A 298 18.13 -4.73 -1.05
C VAL A 298 18.47 -4.80 -2.53
N ASN A 299 19.70 -5.23 -2.87
CA ASN A 299 20.08 -5.46 -4.25
C ASN A 299 19.24 -6.56 -4.89
N LEU A 300 19.06 -7.69 -4.19
CA LEU A 300 18.21 -8.79 -4.67
C LEU A 300 16.77 -8.30 -4.89
N ALA A 301 16.21 -7.54 -3.96
CA ALA A 301 14.86 -7.00 -4.08
C ALA A 301 14.72 -6.05 -5.28
N MET A 302 15.68 -5.15 -5.52
CA MET A 302 15.66 -4.28 -6.69
C MET A 302 15.78 -5.06 -7.98
N VAL A 303 16.71 -6.02 -8.05
CA VAL A 303 16.88 -6.88 -9.23
C VAL A 303 15.61 -7.67 -9.50
N LEU A 304 15.03 -8.29 -8.47
CA LEU A 304 13.80 -9.08 -8.60
C LEU A 304 12.63 -8.19 -9.07
N LEU A 305 12.51 -6.96 -8.55
CA LEU A 305 11.47 -6.02 -8.97
C LEU A 305 11.65 -5.59 -10.44
N ILE A 306 12.88 -5.27 -10.86
CA ILE A 306 13.19 -4.94 -12.26
C ILE A 306 12.86 -6.14 -13.16
N THR A 307 13.36 -7.33 -12.82
CA THR A 307 13.13 -8.56 -13.58
C THR A 307 11.65 -8.89 -13.67
N ALA A 308 10.90 -8.79 -12.58
CA ALA A 308 9.46 -9.00 -12.57
C ALA A 308 8.73 -7.99 -13.47
N GLY A 309 9.11 -6.71 -13.43
CA GLY A 309 8.54 -5.68 -14.29
C GLY A 309 8.80 -5.96 -15.78
N VAL A 310 10.02 -6.39 -16.14
CA VAL A 310 10.35 -6.79 -17.51
C VAL A 310 9.58 -8.04 -17.93
N LEU A 311 9.53 -9.07 -17.08
CA LEU A 311 8.80 -10.31 -17.35
C LEU A 311 7.30 -10.05 -17.57
N ILE A 312 6.68 -9.18 -16.78
CA ILE A 312 5.27 -8.80 -16.98
C ILE A 312 5.08 -8.12 -18.34
N ASN A 313 5.97 -7.20 -18.73
CA ASN A 313 5.89 -6.56 -20.06
C ASN A 313 6.03 -7.57 -21.20
N VAL A 314 7.03 -8.47 -21.10
CA VAL A 314 7.23 -9.54 -22.09
C VAL A 314 6.01 -10.45 -22.14
N PHE A 315 5.44 -10.80 -21.00
CA PHE A 315 4.22 -11.60 -20.91
C PHE A 315 3.00 -10.92 -21.54
N VAL A 316 2.78 -9.64 -21.27
CA VAL A 316 1.69 -8.87 -21.88
C VAL A 316 1.88 -8.79 -23.39
N LEU A 317 3.09 -8.51 -23.86
CA LEU A 317 3.41 -8.49 -25.29
C LEU A 317 3.17 -9.87 -25.91
N PHE A 318 3.57 -10.94 -25.23
CA PHE A 318 3.32 -12.32 -25.66
C PHE A 318 1.83 -12.59 -25.82
N VAL A 319 0.99 -12.26 -24.83
CA VAL A 319 -0.47 -12.46 -24.93
C VAL A 319 -1.08 -11.57 -26.02
N SER A 320 -0.58 -10.35 -26.19
CA SER A 320 -1.03 -9.44 -27.24
C SER A 320 -0.62 -9.90 -28.65
N LEU A 321 0.49 -10.62 -28.81
CA LEU A 321 0.92 -11.20 -30.08
C LEU A 321 0.19 -12.52 -30.38
N SER A 322 -0.10 -13.30 -29.34
CA SER A 322 -0.91 -14.54 -29.40
C SER A 322 -2.40 -14.26 -29.58
N SER A 323 -2.76 -13.04 -30.01
CA SER A 323 -4.12 -12.64 -30.28
C SER A 323 -4.74 -13.49 -31.40
N PRO A 324 -6.07 -13.69 -31.34
CA PRO A 324 -6.73 -14.90 -31.84
C PRO A 324 -6.75 -15.03 -33.38
N GLU A 325 -6.48 -13.94 -34.10
CA GLU A 325 -6.40 -13.92 -35.57
C GLU A 325 -5.14 -14.59 -36.11
N ARG A 326 -4.10 -14.73 -35.28
CA ARG A 326 -2.90 -15.48 -35.62
C ARG A 326 -2.98 -16.77 -34.83
N GLU A 327 -3.20 -17.88 -35.52
CA GLU A 327 -3.19 -19.25 -34.99
C GLU A 327 -1.79 -19.64 -34.47
N THR A 328 -1.19 -18.83 -33.60
CA THR A 328 0.12 -19.07 -33.04
C THR A 328 -0.04 -19.97 -31.84
N ASN A 329 -0.03 -21.27 -32.11
CA ASN A 329 0.05 -22.30 -31.11
C ASN A 329 1.46 -22.30 -30.51
N PHE A 330 1.59 -21.94 -29.23
CA PHE A 330 2.86 -22.01 -28.50
C PHE A 330 2.78 -23.14 -27.47
N PHE A 331 3.62 -24.17 -27.63
CA PHE A 331 3.68 -25.34 -26.75
C PHE A 331 2.35 -26.11 -26.59
N GLY A 332 1.45 -26.04 -27.57
CA GLY A 332 0.16 -26.74 -27.50
C GLY A 332 -0.91 -26.01 -26.69
N VAL A 333 -0.67 -24.77 -26.24
CA VAL A 333 -1.63 -23.98 -25.44
C VAL A 333 -1.92 -22.64 -26.10
N ILE A 334 -3.20 -22.31 -26.20
CA ILE A 334 -3.74 -21.09 -26.80
C ILE A 334 -4.28 -20.20 -25.67
N PRO A 335 -3.60 -19.09 -25.32
CA PRO A 335 -4.10 -18.13 -24.35
C PRO A 335 -5.16 -17.22 -25.00
N PHE A 336 -6.32 -17.06 -24.37
CA PHE A 336 -7.43 -16.26 -24.88
C PHE A 336 -8.03 -15.37 -23.79
N VAL A 337 -8.12 -14.06 -24.04
CA VAL A 337 -8.75 -13.11 -23.11
C VAL A 337 -10.23 -13.02 -23.42
N PHE A 338 -11.07 -13.35 -22.45
CA PHE A 338 -12.51 -13.43 -22.67
C PHE A 338 -13.17 -12.05 -22.57
N HIS A 339 -14.03 -11.68 -23.52
CA HIS A 339 -14.71 -10.38 -23.53
C HIS A 339 -16.25 -10.49 -23.56
N THR A 340 -16.80 -11.65 -23.22
CA THR A 340 -18.26 -11.88 -23.17
C THR A 340 -18.65 -12.53 -21.83
N GLU A 341 -19.94 -12.46 -21.49
CA GLU A 341 -20.50 -13.11 -20.29
C GLU A 341 -21.11 -14.48 -20.57
N SER A 342 -21.03 -14.95 -21.82
CA SER A 342 -21.75 -16.12 -22.32
C SER A 342 -21.32 -17.45 -21.69
N MET A 343 -20.10 -17.51 -21.15
CA MET A 343 -19.50 -18.72 -20.57
C MET A 343 -19.43 -18.71 -19.04
N GLU A 344 -20.11 -17.77 -18.39
CA GLU A 344 -20.19 -17.75 -16.93
C GLU A 344 -21.00 -18.95 -16.39
N PRO A 345 -20.65 -19.52 -15.22
CA PRO A 345 -19.57 -19.12 -14.31
C PRO A 345 -18.20 -19.76 -14.64
N GLN A 346 -18.11 -20.57 -15.70
CA GLN A 346 -16.92 -21.33 -16.04
C GLN A 346 -15.77 -20.44 -16.50
N ILE A 347 -16.05 -19.46 -17.36
CA ILE A 347 -15.12 -18.41 -17.81
C ILE A 347 -15.80 -17.07 -17.56
N MET A 348 -15.18 -16.20 -16.77
CA MET A 348 -15.71 -14.87 -16.48
C MET A 348 -15.16 -13.85 -17.47
N TYR A 349 -15.85 -12.71 -17.56
CA TYR A 349 -15.38 -11.57 -18.35
C TYR A 349 -13.96 -11.14 -17.93
N ASN A 350 -13.10 -10.88 -18.92
CA ASN A 350 -11.67 -10.55 -18.83
C ASN A 350 -10.78 -11.60 -18.15
N ASP A 351 -11.24 -12.83 -18.00
CA ASP A 351 -10.34 -13.91 -17.59
C ASP A 351 -9.39 -14.26 -18.74
N LEU A 352 -8.16 -14.64 -18.38
CA LEU A 352 -7.24 -15.31 -19.31
C LEU A 352 -7.57 -16.80 -19.28
N ALA A 353 -8.22 -17.31 -20.31
CA ALA A 353 -8.50 -18.73 -20.50
C ALA A 353 -7.36 -19.39 -21.30
N PHE A 354 -7.09 -20.66 -20.99
CA PHE A 354 -6.10 -21.48 -21.66
C PHE A 354 -6.81 -22.64 -22.36
N PHE A 355 -6.55 -22.81 -23.65
CA PHE A 355 -7.08 -23.90 -24.45
C PHE A 355 -5.94 -24.79 -24.94
N ASP A 356 -6.03 -26.09 -24.71
CA ASP A 356 -5.11 -27.05 -25.32
C ASP A 356 -5.45 -27.15 -26.80
N ALA A 357 -4.45 -27.00 -27.67
CA ALA A 357 -4.60 -27.23 -29.09
C ALA A 357 -4.88 -28.72 -29.31
N ILE A 358 -5.96 -29.02 -30.04
CA ILE A 358 -6.41 -30.38 -30.25
C ILE A 358 -6.35 -30.74 -31.72
N ASP A 359 -5.88 -31.95 -32.00
CA ASP A 359 -5.96 -32.53 -33.32
C ASP A 359 -7.40 -32.96 -33.63
N LYS A 360 -7.71 -33.03 -34.93
CA LYS A 360 -9.06 -33.35 -35.45
C LYS A 360 -9.60 -34.71 -34.97
N GLN A 361 -8.72 -35.61 -34.56
CA GLN A 361 -9.06 -36.99 -34.16
C GLN A 361 -9.31 -37.16 -32.66
N GLU A 362 -9.04 -36.14 -31.82
CA GLU A 362 -9.30 -36.26 -30.40
C GLU A 362 -10.81 -36.32 -30.09
N PRO A 363 -11.26 -37.28 -29.24
CA PRO A 363 -12.66 -37.40 -28.88
C PRO A 363 -13.09 -36.24 -27.97
N LEU A 364 -14.13 -35.52 -28.40
CA LEU A 364 -14.77 -34.46 -27.62
C LEU A 364 -15.97 -35.02 -26.86
N GLN A 365 -16.15 -34.59 -25.62
CA GLN A 365 -17.25 -35.02 -24.75
C GLN A 365 -18.28 -33.91 -24.54
N VAL A 366 -19.53 -34.32 -24.31
CA VAL A 366 -20.62 -33.40 -23.93
C VAL A 366 -20.27 -32.70 -22.62
N GLY A 367 -20.51 -31.39 -22.55
CA GLY A 367 -20.20 -30.52 -21.43
C GLY A 367 -18.81 -29.87 -21.47
N GLN A 368 -17.96 -30.23 -22.44
CA GLN A 368 -16.67 -29.58 -22.63
C GLN A 368 -16.83 -28.21 -23.29
N SER A 369 -16.07 -27.22 -22.82
CA SER A 369 -15.95 -25.93 -23.49
C SER A 369 -14.84 -25.97 -24.53
N ILE A 370 -15.12 -25.45 -25.71
CA ILE A 370 -14.23 -25.52 -26.86
C ILE A 370 -14.09 -24.15 -27.52
N LEU A 371 -12.95 -23.96 -28.16
CA LEU A 371 -12.63 -22.80 -28.99
C LEU A 371 -12.73 -23.23 -30.45
N TYR A 372 -13.55 -22.53 -31.22
CA TYR A 372 -13.82 -22.83 -32.62
C TYR A 372 -13.76 -21.58 -33.50
N HIS A 373 -13.52 -21.76 -34.79
CA HIS A 373 -13.42 -20.68 -35.77
C HIS A 373 -14.79 -20.41 -36.40
N GLU A 374 -15.19 -19.14 -36.46
CA GLU A 374 -16.39 -18.66 -37.15
C GLU A 374 -15.99 -17.48 -38.06
N ASP A 375 -16.81 -17.12 -39.06
CA ASP A 375 -16.46 -16.08 -40.05
C ASP A 375 -16.17 -14.70 -39.41
N ASP A 376 -16.70 -14.45 -38.21
CA ASP A 376 -16.52 -13.22 -37.42
C ASP A 376 -15.35 -13.33 -36.39
N GLY A 377 -14.53 -14.38 -36.53
CA GLY A 377 -13.40 -14.68 -35.67
C GLY A 377 -13.67 -15.81 -34.67
N PRO A 378 -12.74 -16.03 -33.73
CA PRO A 378 -12.78 -17.19 -32.84
C PRO A 378 -13.77 -17.01 -31.69
N GLN A 379 -14.56 -18.05 -31.45
CA GLN A 379 -15.67 -18.08 -30.50
C GLN A 379 -15.52 -19.25 -29.53
N VAL A 380 -16.10 -19.11 -28.34
CA VAL A 380 -16.08 -20.15 -27.30
C VAL A 380 -17.51 -20.55 -26.97
N ALA A 381 -17.76 -21.86 -26.98
CA ALA A 381 -19.05 -22.43 -26.61
C ALA A 381 -18.87 -23.78 -25.89
N SER A 382 -19.95 -24.27 -25.28
CA SER A 382 -20.00 -25.58 -24.63
C SER A 382 -20.72 -26.60 -25.49
N ILE A 383 -20.21 -27.83 -25.54
CA ILE A 383 -20.79 -28.92 -26.33
C ILE A 383 -22.04 -29.46 -25.63
N LYS A 384 -23.20 -29.40 -26.28
CA LYS A 384 -24.45 -30.00 -25.80
C LYS A 384 -24.69 -31.41 -26.33
N ALA A 385 -24.33 -31.65 -27.59
CA ALA A 385 -24.52 -32.96 -28.21
C ALA A 385 -23.47 -33.22 -29.29
N VAL A 386 -23.02 -34.48 -29.38
CA VAL A 386 -22.12 -34.96 -30.42
C VAL A 386 -22.91 -35.89 -31.33
N LYS A 387 -23.06 -35.53 -32.62
CA LYS A 387 -23.75 -36.34 -33.63
C LYS A 387 -22.82 -36.58 -34.81
N GLY A 388 -21.96 -37.60 -34.71
CA GLY A 388 -20.94 -37.89 -35.72
C GLY A 388 -19.93 -36.75 -35.84
N GLU A 389 -19.74 -36.22 -37.05
CA GLU A 389 -18.82 -35.09 -37.32
C GLU A 389 -19.43 -33.71 -37.04
N LYS A 390 -20.70 -33.64 -36.58
CA LYS A 390 -21.37 -32.39 -36.23
C LYS A 390 -21.56 -32.28 -34.72
N LEU A 391 -21.22 -31.11 -34.18
CA LEU A 391 -21.35 -30.78 -32.76
C LEU A 391 -22.45 -29.74 -32.61
N SER A 392 -23.41 -29.97 -31.71
CA SER A 392 -24.29 -28.90 -31.23
C SER A 392 -23.61 -28.20 -30.06
N VAL A 393 -23.38 -26.90 -30.22
CA VAL A 393 -22.74 -26.04 -29.24
C VAL A 393 -23.67 -24.92 -28.83
N ASP A 394 -23.51 -24.46 -27.59
CA ASP A 394 -24.31 -23.38 -27.04
C ASP A 394 -23.55 -22.66 -25.93
N ILE A 395 -24.04 -21.49 -25.54
CA ILE A 395 -23.52 -20.71 -24.43
C ILE A 395 -24.01 -21.28 -23.09
N LEU A 396 -23.26 -21.01 -22.01
CA LEU A 396 -23.59 -21.50 -20.67
C LEU A 396 -24.57 -20.57 -19.93
N LYS A 397 -24.43 -19.26 -20.12
CA LYS A 397 -25.28 -18.24 -19.50
C LYS A 397 -26.04 -17.49 -20.57
N TYR A 398 -27.37 -17.49 -20.45
CA TYR A 398 -28.26 -16.60 -21.19
C TYR A 398 -28.57 -15.39 -20.32
N THR A 399 -28.51 -14.20 -20.89
CA THR A 399 -29.04 -12.98 -20.26
C THR A 399 -30.56 -13.05 -20.18
N ASP A 400 -31.18 -12.33 -19.23
CA ASP A 400 -32.63 -12.40 -18.98
C ASP A 400 -33.49 -12.09 -20.22
N ASP A 401 -32.94 -11.31 -21.16
CA ASP A 401 -33.59 -10.92 -22.42
C ASP A 401 -33.51 -12.00 -23.53
N VAL A 402 -32.75 -13.07 -23.32
CA VAL A 402 -32.47 -14.11 -24.33
C VAL A 402 -33.05 -15.45 -23.89
N LYS A 403 -33.87 -16.05 -24.76
CA LYS A 403 -34.43 -17.39 -24.52
C LYS A 403 -33.32 -18.45 -24.54
N LYS A 404 -33.42 -19.43 -23.63
CA LYS A 404 -32.56 -20.62 -23.63
C LYS A 404 -32.60 -21.31 -24.99
N GLY A 405 -31.42 -21.61 -25.55
CA GLY A 405 -31.26 -22.22 -26.87
C GLY A 405 -31.20 -21.22 -28.04
N ALA A 406 -31.33 -19.92 -27.81
CA ALA A 406 -31.25 -18.92 -28.90
C ALA A 406 -29.89 -18.85 -29.59
N TYR A 407 -28.84 -19.30 -28.92
CA TYR A 407 -27.47 -19.35 -29.43
C TYR A 407 -27.00 -20.78 -29.72
N GLU A 408 -27.92 -21.75 -29.77
CA GLU A 408 -27.60 -23.11 -30.16
C GLU A 408 -27.20 -23.13 -31.64
N LYS A 409 -25.99 -23.60 -31.92
CA LYS A 409 -25.43 -23.69 -33.26
C LYS A 409 -24.90 -25.09 -33.52
N VAL A 410 -25.03 -25.55 -34.76
CA VAL A 410 -24.40 -26.80 -35.20
C VAL A 410 -23.13 -26.45 -35.95
N ILE A 411 -21.98 -26.84 -35.40
CA ILE A 411 -20.67 -26.62 -35.99
C ILE A 411 -20.05 -27.95 -36.47
N ALA A 412 -19.19 -27.86 -37.48
CA ALA A 412 -18.39 -29.00 -37.90
C ALA A 412 -17.26 -29.27 -36.89
N ARG A 413 -16.91 -30.54 -36.65
CA ARG A 413 -15.78 -30.92 -35.78
C ARG A 413 -14.46 -30.29 -36.21
N ASP A 414 -14.30 -30.08 -37.52
CA ASP A 414 -13.13 -29.47 -38.14
C ASP A 414 -12.93 -27.99 -37.77
N ALA A 415 -14.00 -27.28 -37.39
CA ALA A 415 -13.91 -25.89 -36.98
C ALA A 415 -13.34 -25.73 -35.56
N VAL A 416 -13.24 -26.83 -34.82
CA VAL A 416 -12.81 -26.84 -33.42
C VAL A 416 -11.32 -27.16 -33.32
N TYR A 417 -10.57 -26.21 -32.77
CA TYR A 417 -9.11 -26.30 -32.69
C TYR A 417 -8.55 -26.14 -31.27
N GLY A 418 -9.39 -25.81 -30.28
CA GLY A 418 -8.97 -25.71 -28.87
C GLY A 418 -9.94 -26.36 -27.90
N ARG A 419 -9.42 -27.07 -26.89
CA ARG A 419 -10.16 -27.62 -25.75
C ARG A 419 -9.85 -26.83 -24.49
N TYR A 420 -10.86 -26.38 -23.76
CA TYR A 420 -10.64 -25.63 -22.53
C TYR A 420 -9.88 -26.45 -21.47
N SER A 421 -8.78 -25.90 -20.98
CA SER A 421 -7.88 -26.54 -20.00
C SER A 421 -7.96 -25.88 -18.63
N GLY A 422 -8.00 -24.53 -18.61
CA GLY A 422 -8.13 -23.78 -17.36
C GLY A 422 -8.22 -22.28 -17.57
N ARG A 423 -8.28 -21.53 -16.46
CA ARG A 423 -8.32 -20.06 -16.50
C ARG A 423 -7.53 -19.43 -15.36
N SER A 424 -7.01 -18.24 -15.62
CA SER A 424 -6.46 -17.34 -14.61
C SER A 424 -7.15 -15.99 -14.62
N ARG A 425 -7.95 -15.82 -13.58
CA ARG A 425 -8.63 -14.60 -13.19
C ARG A 425 -7.66 -13.43 -13.00
N TRP A 426 -6.59 -13.62 -12.22
CA TRP A 426 -5.63 -12.57 -11.88
C TRP A 426 -4.73 -12.15 -13.05
N LEU A 427 -4.32 -13.09 -13.91
CA LEU A 427 -3.56 -12.76 -15.12
C LEU A 427 -4.40 -11.93 -16.09
N GLY A 428 -5.70 -12.25 -16.21
CA GLY A 428 -6.66 -11.43 -16.96
C GLY A 428 -6.73 -9.99 -16.47
N ALA A 429 -6.75 -9.77 -15.15
CA ALA A 429 -6.70 -8.43 -14.56
C ALA A 429 -5.39 -7.67 -14.89
N ILE A 430 -4.24 -8.35 -14.91
CA ILE A 430 -2.95 -7.76 -15.29
C ILE A 430 -2.96 -7.36 -16.76
N ILE A 431 -3.48 -8.20 -17.65
CA ILE A 431 -3.58 -7.89 -19.09
C ILE A 431 -4.53 -6.73 -19.32
N LEU A 432 -5.69 -6.73 -18.65
CA LEU A 432 -6.63 -5.61 -18.71
C LEU A 432 -5.95 -4.31 -18.28
N PHE A 433 -5.24 -4.32 -17.15
CA PHE A 433 -4.46 -3.16 -16.69
C PHE A 433 -3.41 -2.73 -17.71
N ALA A 434 -2.63 -3.68 -18.22
CA ALA A 434 -1.59 -3.42 -19.20
C ALA A 434 -2.14 -2.87 -20.52
N ASN A 435 -3.40 -3.15 -20.86
CA ASN A 435 -4.05 -2.60 -22.05
C ASN A 435 -4.52 -1.15 -21.87
N THR A 436 -4.62 -0.63 -20.64
CA THR A 436 -4.98 0.77 -20.36
C THR A 436 -3.81 1.72 -20.65
N VAL A 437 -4.10 2.98 -21.00
CA VAL A 437 -3.06 4.00 -21.25
C VAL A 437 -2.14 4.18 -20.04
N LEU A 438 -2.71 4.29 -18.83
CA LEU A 438 -1.94 4.42 -17.59
C LEU A 438 -1.14 3.16 -17.29
N GLY A 439 -1.72 1.97 -17.46
CA GLY A 439 -1.03 0.72 -17.21
C GLY A 439 0.14 0.50 -18.16
N ARG A 440 -0.01 0.79 -19.48
CA ARG A 440 1.12 0.77 -20.43
C ARG A 440 2.24 1.70 -20.01
N LEU A 441 1.89 2.94 -19.63
CA LEU A 441 2.86 3.93 -19.21
C LEU A 441 3.59 3.49 -17.94
N ILE A 442 2.87 3.01 -16.93
CA ILE A 442 3.45 2.55 -15.66
C ILE A 442 4.34 1.32 -15.87
N LEU A 443 3.86 0.32 -16.62
CA LEU A 443 4.60 -0.92 -16.87
C LEU A 443 5.88 -0.67 -17.67
N LEU A 444 5.89 0.30 -18.59
CA LEU A 444 7.09 0.66 -19.34
C LEU A 444 8.03 1.56 -18.52
N LEU A 445 7.48 2.56 -17.83
CA LEU A 445 8.25 3.61 -17.16
C LEU A 445 8.88 3.12 -15.86
N ILE A 446 8.20 2.28 -15.05
CA ILE A 446 8.77 1.78 -13.78
C ILE A 446 10.09 1.01 -14.01
N PRO A 447 10.16 -0.02 -14.86
CA PRO A 447 11.41 -0.73 -15.11
C PRO A 447 12.48 0.16 -15.73
N ALA A 448 12.11 1.02 -16.69
CA ALA A 448 13.06 1.95 -17.33
C ALA A 448 13.65 2.94 -16.31
N PHE A 449 12.82 3.53 -15.45
CA PHE A 449 13.24 4.43 -14.39
C PHE A 449 14.11 3.69 -13.37
N MET A 450 13.71 2.49 -12.94
CA MET A 450 14.49 1.68 -12.00
C MET A 450 15.85 1.28 -12.56
N LEU A 451 15.95 0.95 -13.85
CA LEU A 451 17.21 0.64 -14.53
C LEU A 451 18.10 1.89 -14.65
N TYR A 452 17.55 3.01 -15.10
CA TYR A 452 18.30 4.25 -15.26
C TYR A 452 18.80 4.81 -13.92
N TYR A 453 17.92 4.85 -12.92
CA TYR A 453 18.24 5.32 -11.58
C TYR A 453 18.83 4.25 -10.67
N TYR A 454 19.12 3.04 -11.16
CA TYR A 454 19.68 1.96 -10.34
C TYR A 454 20.94 2.41 -9.57
N LYS A 455 21.93 2.96 -10.30
CA LYS A 455 23.17 3.47 -9.69
C LYS A 455 22.94 4.67 -8.77
N PRO A 456 22.19 5.73 -9.17
CA PRO A 456 21.83 6.83 -8.26
C PRO A 456 21.08 6.39 -7.00
N ILE A 457 20.12 5.48 -7.11
CA ILE A 457 19.35 4.93 -5.99
C ILE A 457 20.29 4.17 -5.07
N LEU A 458 21.16 3.31 -5.60
CA LEU A 458 22.19 2.63 -4.84
C LEU A 458 23.13 3.60 -4.13
N ALA A 459 23.65 4.60 -4.83
CA ALA A 459 24.53 5.61 -4.25
C ALA A 459 23.82 6.42 -3.15
N TYR A 460 22.54 6.76 -3.35
CA TYR A 460 21.73 7.42 -2.34
C TYR A 460 21.47 6.52 -1.11
N LEU A 461 21.16 5.25 -1.34
CA LEU A 461 20.98 4.25 -0.29
C LEU A 461 22.30 4.02 0.48
N LYS A 462 23.44 3.98 -0.21
CA LYS A 462 24.80 3.93 0.38
C LYS A 462 25.11 5.18 1.20
N LYS A 463 24.86 6.38 0.68
CA LYS A 463 25.06 7.66 1.40
C LYS A 463 24.19 7.78 2.66
N LYS A 464 22.95 7.26 2.60
CA LYS A 464 22.05 7.15 3.76
C LYS A 464 22.40 5.96 4.66
N GLY A 465 23.37 5.13 4.24
CA GLY A 465 23.91 3.97 4.92
C GLY A 465 22.92 2.83 5.13
N PHE A 466 22.00 2.64 4.19
CA PHE A 466 21.19 1.44 4.04
C PHE A 466 21.99 0.27 3.46
N ILE A 467 23.04 0.58 2.69
CA ILE A 467 23.91 -0.38 2.01
C ILE A 467 25.37 -0.10 2.41
N THR A 468 26.18 -1.11 2.75
CA THR A 468 27.64 -0.99 2.96
C THR A 468 28.44 -0.98 1.64
N GLU A 469 29.73 -0.64 1.71
CA GLU A 469 30.61 -0.51 0.55
C GLU A 469 30.65 -1.75 -0.34
#